data_AF-A0A976Q7E6-F1
#
_entry.id   AF-A0A976Q7E6-F1
#
_cell.length_a   1.000
_cell.length_b   1.000
_cell.length_c   1.000
_cell.angle_alpha   90.00
_cell.angle_beta   90.00
_cell.angle_gamma   90.00
#
_symmetry.space_group_name_H-M   'P 1'
#
loop_
_entity.id
_entity.type
_entity.pdbx_description
1 polymer ?
#
loop_
_entity_poly.entity_id
_entity_poly.type
_entity_poly.pdbx_seq_one_letter_code
_entity_poly.pdbx_strand_id
1 'polypeptide(L)'
;MPRPRFVSSLCVVVVGAMACRADPVTAPAVDPTEPARRAAQAFVHCIEQDAAQCVRTSPRDGAWDAFSLLGWLNSGSPTSILAAFGRQLDRHANPREIQRRFVAQVDDYAAMVRGAGCHTQRVAPVAELLPVLREQGQARLERLGLWSPELAEVVVGLTAEADEGLHDGYLVHVACRQAPWSLHLATASESGRYTVVGLMSALPPALRRDAAVSEGSRPTEARQARVDGTVAPLPEGWVHPWLPFAVESY
;
A
#
# COMPACT_ATOMS: atom_id res chain seq x y z
N MET A 1 63.79 50.13 -34.23
CA MET A 1 62.35 50.02 -33.91
C MET A 1 62.18 50.07 -32.40
N PRO A 2 61.38 51.01 -31.85
CA PRO A 2 61.36 51.33 -30.42
C PRO A 2 60.33 50.49 -29.65
N ARG A 3 60.68 50.12 -28.41
CA ARG A 3 59.81 49.41 -27.44
C ARG A 3 58.87 50.40 -26.75
N PRO A 4 57.55 50.14 -26.68
CA PRO A 4 56.68 50.87 -25.76
C PRO A 4 56.70 50.21 -24.37
N ARG A 5 56.97 51.04 -23.36
CA ARG A 5 56.77 50.76 -21.94
C ARG A 5 55.29 50.98 -21.62
N PHE A 6 54.59 49.98 -21.11
CA PHE A 6 53.26 50.18 -20.54
C PHE A 6 53.32 50.21 -19.02
N VAL A 7 52.78 51.30 -18.50
CA VAL A 7 52.71 51.71 -17.11
C VAL A 7 51.58 50.95 -16.41
N SER A 8 51.88 50.46 -15.21
CA SER A 8 50.92 49.88 -14.27
C SER A 8 49.78 50.84 -13.96
N SER A 9 48.54 50.41 -14.18
CA SER A 9 47.34 50.98 -13.55
C SER A 9 46.69 49.88 -12.71
N LEU A 10 46.91 49.96 -11.40
CA LEU A 10 46.34 49.08 -10.39
C LEU A 10 44.92 49.59 -10.08
N CYS A 11 43.91 49.11 -10.81
CA CYS A 11 42.52 49.34 -10.44
C CYS A 11 42.15 48.36 -9.31
N VAL A 12 42.20 48.85 -8.07
CA VAL A 12 41.61 48.18 -6.91
C VAL A 12 40.10 48.32 -7.02
N VAL A 13 39.43 47.27 -7.52
CA VAL A 13 37.97 47.13 -7.39
C VAL A 13 37.71 46.59 -5.99
N VAL A 14 37.28 47.48 -5.09
CA VAL A 14 36.69 47.09 -3.81
C VAL A 14 35.32 46.51 -4.13
N VAL A 15 35.26 45.19 -4.34
CA VAL A 15 34.00 44.45 -4.33
C VAL A 15 33.50 44.48 -2.89
N GLY A 16 32.55 45.38 -2.64
CA GLY A 16 31.80 45.39 -1.39
C GLY A 16 31.10 44.05 -1.24
N ALA A 17 31.63 43.19 -0.36
CA ALA A 17 30.96 41.99 0.09
C ALA A 17 29.73 42.43 0.90
N MET A 18 28.62 42.66 0.20
CA MET A 18 27.29 42.59 0.80
C MET A 18 27.13 41.15 1.28
N ALA A 19 27.44 40.94 2.56
CA ALA A 19 27.13 39.72 3.27
C ALA A 19 25.61 39.60 3.33
N CYS A 20 25.00 39.00 2.30
CA CYS A 20 23.73 38.34 2.45
C CYS A 20 23.92 37.31 3.55
N ARG A 21 23.48 37.64 4.78
CA ARG A 21 23.14 36.62 5.76
C ARG A 21 22.09 35.76 5.10
N ALA A 22 22.54 34.65 4.52
CA ALA A 22 21.66 33.56 4.21
C ALA A 22 21.18 33.06 5.57
N ASP A 23 20.03 33.54 6.02
CA ASP A 23 19.30 32.86 7.07
C ASP A 23 19.22 31.40 6.63
N PRO A 24 19.68 30.44 7.45
CA PRO A 24 19.57 29.04 7.11
C PRO A 24 18.09 28.78 6.87
N VAL A 25 17.73 28.55 5.61
CA VAL A 25 16.39 28.12 5.22
C VAL A 25 16.27 26.71 5.78
N THR A 26 15.85 26.60 7.03
CA THR A 26 15.43 25.35 7.64
C THR A 26 14.19 24.94 6.87
N ALA A 27 14.38 24.16 5.81
CA ALA A 27 13.25 23.57 5.10
C ALA A 27 12.37 22.87 6.14
N PRO A 28 11.04 23.08 6.13
CA PRO A 28 10.16 22.43 7.07
C PRO A 28 10.37 20.92 6.98
N ALA A 29 10.41 20.25 8.14
CA ALA A 29 10.56 18.80 8.19
C ALA A 29 9.44 18.17 7.35
N VAL A 30 9.83 17.33 6.39
CA VAL A 30 8.88 16.60 5.55
C VAL A 30 8.13 15.61 6.44
N ASP A 31 6.81 15.55 6.30
CA ASP A 31 5.97 14.56 6.99
C ASP A 31 6.53 13.15 6.72
N PRO A 32 6.74 12.31 7.75
CA PRO A 32 7.33 10.97 7.59
C PRO A 32 6.52 10.05 6.66
N THR A 33 5.23 10.33 6.44
CA THR A 33 4.34 9.58 5.56
C THR A 33 4.41 10.01 4.09
N GLU A 34 4.96 11.20 3.81
CA GLU A 34 4.98 11.80 2.48
C GLU A 34 5.78 10.97 1.45
N PRO A 35 6.94 10.36 1.79
CA PRO A 35 7.63 9.44 0.88
C PRO A 35 6.78 8.24 0.45
N ALA A 36 6.06 7.62 1.40
CA ALA A 36 5.16 6.50 1.11
C ALA A 36 3.97 6.95 0.24
N ARG A 37 3.39 8.11 0.54
CA ARG A 37 2.31 8.72 -0.25
C ARG A 37 2.73 8.94 -1.71
N ARG A 38 3.92 9.50 -1.93
CA ARG A 38 4.47 9.73 -3.27
C ARG A 38 4.77 8.43 -4.02
N ALA A 39 5.31 7.42 -3.34
CA ALA A 39 5.55 6.11 -3.92
C ALA A 39 4.24 5.45 -4.37
N ALA A 40 3.21 5.48 -3.52
CA ALA A 40 1.87 4.98 -3.86
C ALA A 40 1.26 5.73 -5.05
N GLN A 41 1.31 7.07 -5.06
CA GLN A 41 0.78 7.86 -6.18
C GLN A 41 1.53 7.59 -7.49
N ALA A 42 2.86 7.49 -7.45
CA ALA A 42 3.67 7.17 -8.62
C ALA A 42 3.36 5.76 -9.16
N PHE A 43 3.15 4.80 -8.27
CA PHE A 43 2.76 3.45 -8.64
C PHE A 43 1.38 3.41 -9.30
N VAL A 44 0.39 4.12 -8.76
CA VAL A 44 -0.94 4.27 -9.38
C VAL A 44 -0.81 4.86 -10.78
N HIS A 45 -0.04 5.93 -10.95
CA HIS A 45 0.19 6.55 -12.25
C HIS A 45 0.84 5.59 -13.25
N CYS A 46 1.80 4.78 -12.78
CA CYS A 46 2.39 3.73 -13.60
C CYS A 46 1.33 2.70 -14.01
N ILE A 47 0.52 2.18 -13.07
CA ILE A 47 -0.52 1.17 -13.38
C ILE A 47 -1.49 1.69 -14.44
N GLU A 48 -1.87 2.97 -14.38
CA GLU A 48 -2.74 3.60 -15.38
C GLU A 48 -2.17 3.47 -16.81
N GLN A 49 -0.85 3.57 -16.95
CA GLN A 49 -0.11 3.55 -18.22
C GLN A 49 0.28 2.13 -18.64
N ASP A 50 1.01 1.43 -17.78
CA ASP A 50 1.75 0.21 -18.12
C ASP A 50 1.25 -1.04 -17.40
N ALA A 51 0.15 -0.93 -16.64
CA ALA A 51 -0.49 -2.03 -15.91
C ALA A 51 0.54 -2.82 -15.06
N ALA A 52 0.65 -4.13 -15.29
CA ALA A 52 1.48 -5.01 -14.50
C ALA A 52 3.00 -4.79 -14.68
N GLN A 53 3.45 -4.06 -15.70
CA GLN A 53 4.88 -3.77 -15.90
C GLN A 53 5.48 -2.88 -14.80
N CYS A 54 4.62 -2.24 -14.02
CA CYS A 54 5.00 -1.41 -12.87
C CYS A 54 5.45 -2.21 -11.66
N VAL A 55 5.14 -3.50 -11.62
CA VAL A 55 5.51 -4.37 -10.50
C VAL A 55 6.98 -4.72 -10.62
N ARG A 56 7.74 -4.35 -9.59
CA ARG A 56 9.16 -4.68 -9.45
C ARG A 56 9.30 -5.77 -8.40
N THR A 57 10.18 -6.73 -8.65
CA THR A 57 10.54 -7.72 -7.62
C THR A 57 11.20 -7.01 -6.45
N SER A 58 10.72 -7.32 -5.25
CA SER A 58 11.25 -6.81 -3.99
C SER A 58 11.56 -7.95 -3.03
N PRO A 59 12.63 -7.88 -2.25
CA PRO A 59 12.85 -8.83 -1.16
C PRO A 59 11.74 -8.77 -0.09
N ARG A 60 10.88 -7.74 -0.11
CA ARG A 60 9.79 -7.53 0.85
C ARG A 60 8.44 -8.06 0.37
N ASP A 61 8.36 -8.65 -0.83
CA ASP A 61 7.10 -9.19 -1.36
C ASP A 61 6.55 -10.33 -0.47
N GLY A 62 7.44 -11.15 0.12
CA GLY A 62 7.07 -12.20 1.08
C GLY A 62 6.38 -11.66 2.32
N ALA A 63 6.91 -10.58 2.90
CA ALA A 63 6.33 -9.94 4.07
C ALA A 63 4.92 -9.36 3.80
N TRP A 64 4.68 -8.81 2.61
CA TRP A 64 3.33 -8.42 2.20
C TRP A 64 2.39 -9.62 2.04
N ASP A 65 2.86 -10.70 1.44
CA ASP A 65 2.07 -11.92 1.31
C ASP A 65 1.72 -12.51 2.69
N ALA A 66 2.66 -12.50 3.64
CA ALA A 66 2.43 -12.89 5.03
C ALA A 66 1.35 -12.02 5.70
N PHE A 67 1.45 -10.69 5.57
CA PHE A 67 0.42 -9.76 6.04
C PHE A 67 -0.95 -10.04 5.41
N SER A 68 -0.97 -10.32 4.11
CA SER A 68 -2.19 -10.62 3.36
C SER A 68 -2.82 -11.95 3.79
N LEU A 69 -2.00 -12.97 4.09
CA LEU A 69 -2.46 -14.25 4.62
C LEU A 69 -3.06 -14.11 6.02
N LEU A 70 -2.47 -13.30 6.90
CA LEU A 70 -3.06 -12.96 8.20
C LEU A 70 -4.42 -12.27 8.03
N GLY A 71 -4.50 -11.33 7.08
CA GLY A 71 -5.76 -10.68 6.70
C GLY A 71 -6.81 -11.66 6.17
N TRP A 72 -6.39 -12.65 5.39
CA TRP A 72 -7.26 -13.70 4.87
C TRP A 72 -7.72 -14.67 5.96
N LEU A 73 -6.87 -15.03 6.92
CA LEU A 73 -7.30 -15.83 8.09
C LEU A 73 -8.35 -15.08 8.93
N ASN A 74 -8.26 -13.76 8.98
CA ASN A 74 -9.22 -12.91 9.69
C ASN A 74 -10.58 -12.78 8.97
N SER A 75 -10.61 -12.85 7.64
CA SER A 75 -11.79 -12.49 6.84
C SER A 75 -12.35 -13.61 5.97
N GLY A 76 -11.54 -14.61 5.64
CA GLY A 76 -11.87 -15.73 4.76
C GLY A 76 -12.90 -16.67 5.38
N SER A 77 -13.69 -17.31 4.53
CA SER A 77 -14.69 -18.28 4.98
C SER A 77 -14.01 -19.46 5.72
N PRO A 78 -14.65 -20.05 6.76
CA PRO A 78 -14.08 -21.20 7.45
C PRO A 78 -13.71 -22.35 6.51
N THR A 79 -14.59 -22.66 5.55
CA THR A 79 -14.36 -23.71 4.54
C THR A 79 -13.17 -23.38 3.64
N SER A 80 -13.03 -22.13 3.18
CA SER A 80 -11.86 -21.75 2.36
C SER A 80 -10.56 -21.84 3.14
N ILE A 81 -10.56 -21.47 4.43
CA ILE A 81 -9.39 -21.61 5.30
C ILE A 81 -8.99 -23.08 5.38
N LEU A 82 -9.90 -23.97 5.78
CA LEU A 82 -9.62 -25.40 5.89
C LEU A 82 -9.18 -26.04 4.56
N ALA A 83 -9.82 -25.67 3.45
CA ALA A 83 -9.58 -26.31 2.16
C ALA A 83 -8.35 -25.77 1.41
N ALA A 84 -7.91 -24.54 1.69
CA ALA A 84 -6.87 -23.87 0.89
C ALA A 84 -5.63 -23.45 1.66
N PHE A 85 -5.66 -23.39 3.00
CA PHE A 85 -4.57 -22.79 3.77
C PHE A 85 -3.21 -23.43 3.51
N GLY A 86 -3.12 -24.77 3.50
CA GLY A 86 -1.86 -25.46 3.17
C GLY A 86 -1.30 -25.05 1.80
N ARG A 87 -2.15 -25.00 0.76
CA ARG A 87 -1.72 -24.55 -0.58
C ARG A 87 -1.31 -23.07 -0.61
N GLN A 88 -1.90 -22.24 0.24
CA GLN A 88 -1.50 -20.85 0.36
C GLN A 88 -0.12 -20.71 1.03
N LEU A 89 0.17 -21.52 2.05
CA LEU A 89 1.50 -21.58 2.67
C LEU A 89 2.56 -22.10 1.69
N ASP A 90 2.25 -23.12 0.89
CA ASP A 90 3.17 -23.63 -0.15
C ASP A 90 3.50 -22.55 -1.20
N ARG A 91 2.50 -21.73 -1.57
CA ARG A 91 2.70 -20.61 -2.50
C ARG A 91 3.48 -19.47 -1.88
N HIS A 92 3.25 -19.21 -0.60
CA HIS A 92 3.98 -18.21 0.18
C HIS A 92 5.46 -18.56 0.31
N ALA A 93 5.78 -19.85 0.48
CA ALA A 93 7.18 -20.33 0.49
C ALA A 93 7.91 -20.16 -0.86
N ASN A 94 7.21 -19.79 -1.95
CA ASN A 94 7.80 -19.61 -3.28
C ASN A 94 7.77 -18.14 -3.73
N PRO A 95 8.92 -17.43 -3.69
CA PRO A 95 9.00 -16.01 -4.08
C PRO A 95 8.50 -15.72 -5.50
N ARG A 96 8.64 -16.68 -6.43
CA ARG A 96 8.15 -16.51 -7.81
C ARG A 96 6.63 -16.53 -7.89
N GLU A 97 5.97 -17.34 -7.06
CA GLU A 97 4.51 -17.39 -6.99
C GLU A 97 3.94 -16.17 -6.27
N ILE A 98 4.63 -15.64 -5.25
CA ILE A 98 4.29 -14.35 -4.65
C ILE A 98 4.33 -13.25 -5.71
N GLN A 99 5.47 -13.11 -6.41
CA GLN A 99 5.62 -12.11 -7.48
C GLN A 99 4.55 -12.25 -8.55
N ARG A 100 4.29 -13.48 -9.03
CA ARG A 100 3.29 -13.74 -10.06
C ARG A 100 1.89 -13.31 -9.61
N ARG A 101 1.52 -13.59 -8.35
CA ARG A 101 0.22 -13.17 -7.80
C ARG A 101 0.12 -11.65 -7.72
N PHE A 102 1.18 -10.95 -7.31
CA PHE A 102 1.15 -9.49 -7.26
C PHE A 102 1.02 -8.88 -8.67
N VAL A 103 1.77 -9.39 -9.66
CA VAL A 103 1.64 -9.00 -11.07
C VAL A 103 0.21 -9.21 -11.58
N ALA A 104 -0.35 -10.40 -11.37
CA ALA A 104 -1.72 -10.73 -11.81
C ALA A 104 -2.75 -9.82 -11.13
N GLN A 105 -2.59 -9.59 -9.82
CA GLN A 105 -3.48 -8.71 -9.08
C GLN A 105 -3.44 -7.28 -9.62
N VAL A 106 -2.26 -6.74 -9.91
CA VAL A 106 -2.14 -5.40 -10.51
C VAL A 106 -2.77 -5.33 -11.89
N ASP A 107 -2.62 -6.38 -12.71
CA ASP A 107 -3.25 -6.47 -14.02
C ASP A 107 -4.78 -6.44 -13.93
N ASP A 108 -5.35 -7.21 -12.99
CA ASP A 108 -6.79 -7.25 -12.71
C ASP A 108 -7.34 -5.86 -12.32
N TYR A 109 -6.55 -5.06 -11.59
CA TYR A 109 -6.95 -3.71 -11.17
C TYR A 109 -6.61 -2.60 -12.18
N ALA A 110 -5.74 -2.84 -13.16
CA ALA A 110 -5.29 -1.80 -14.08
C ALA A 110 -6.44 -1.15 -14.85
N ALA A 111 -7.40 -1.95 -15.31
CA ALA A 111 -8.59 -1.45 -16.01
C ALA A 111 -9.46 -0.54 -15.14
N MET A 112 -9.53 -0.80 -13.83
CA MET A 112 -10.31 0.00 -12.88
C MET A 112 -9.63 1.32 -12.50
N VAL A 113 -8.30 1.36 -12.50
CA VAL A 113 -7.52 2.55 -12.15
C VAL A 113 -7.44 3.52 -13.32
N ARG A 114 -7.34 3.01 -14.56
CA ARG A 114 -7.14 3.82 -15.76
C ARG A 114 -8.21 4.89 -15.94
N GLY A 115 -7.80 6.15 -15.85
CA GLY A 115 -8.68 7.31 -16.02
C GLY A 115 -9.59 7.60 -14.84
N ALA A 116 -9.54 6.80 -13.76
CA ALA A 116 -10.43 6.93 -12.62
C ALA A 116 -10.06 8.10 -11.69
N GLY A 117 -8.92 8.77 -11.94
CA GLY A 117 -8.50 9.98 -11.23
C GLY A 117 -8.20 9.70 -9.75
N CYS A 118 -7.45 8.63 -9.51
CA CYS A 118 -7.14 8.09 -8.20
C CYS A 118 -6.15 8.99 -7.43
N HIS A 119 -6.41 9.17 -6.13
CA HIS A 119 -5.59 10.01 -5.25
C HIS A 119 -5.43 9.35 -3.88
N THR A 120 -4.25 9.54 -3.29
CA THR A 120 -3.98 9.10 -1.91
C THR A 120 -4.82 9.89 -0.91
N GLN A 121 -5.46 9.19 0.01
CA GLN A 121 -6.29 9.80 1.06
C GLN A 121 -5.68 9.63 2.44
N ARG A 122 -5.40 8.39 2.83
CA ARG A 122 -4.93 8.04 4.18
C ARG A 122 -3.66 7.20 4.09
N VAL A 123 -2.81 7.33 5.10
CA VAL A 123 -1.58 6.57 5.24
C VAL A 123 -1.53 6.09 6.68
N ALA A 124 -1.36 4.79 6.89
CA ALA A 124 -1.25 4.19 8.22
C ALA A 124 0.00 3.30 8.28
N PRO A 125 0.81 3.39 9.34
CA PRO A 125 1.99 2.53 9.50
C PRO A 125 1.55 1.06 9.66
N VAL A 126 2.20 0.15 8.94
CA VAL A 126 1.83 -1.28 8.96
C VAL A 126 2.09 -1.89 10.33
N ALA A 127 3.14 -1.44 11.03
CA ALA A 127 3.49 -1.88 12.37
C ALA A 127 2.36 -1.72 13.40
N GLU A 128 1.47 -0.73 13.22
CA GLU A 128 0.31 -0.54 14.09
C GLU A 128 -0.85 -1.47 13.75
N LEU A 129 -0.97 -1.90 12.49
CA LEU A 129 -2.07 -2.74 12.00
C LEU A 129 -1.82 -4.23 12.27
N LEU A 130 -0.56 -4.64 12.31
CA LEU A 130 -0.19 -6.05 12.41
C LEU A 130 -0.60 -6.70 13.75
N PRO A 131 -0.40 -6.07 14.93
CA PRO A 131 -0.91 -6.61 16.19
C PRO A 131 -2.44 -6.80 16.17
N VAL A 132 -3.17 -5.82 15.61
CA VAL A 132 -4.63 -5.87 15.47
C VAL A 132 -5.06 -7.06 14.62
N LEU A 133 -4.41 -7.28 13.47
CA LEU A 133 -4.70 -8.43 12.61
C LEU A 133 -4.47 -9.75 13.35
N ARG A 134 -3.34 -9.88 14.04
CA ARG A 134 -2.99 -11.09 14.77
C ARG A 134 -4.02 -11.40 15.85
N GLU A 135 -4.29 -10.44 16.73
CA GLU A 135 -5.20 -10.61 17.87
C GLU A 135 -6.62 -10.92 17.42
N GLN A 136 -7.14 -10.16 16.46
CA GLN A 136 -8.49 -10.40 15.95
C GLN A 136 -8.58 -11.70 15.14
N GLY A 137 -7.50 -12.07 14.43
CA GLY A 137 -7.41 -13.32 13.67
C GLY A 137 -7.46 -14.53 14.60
N GLN A 138 -6.63 -14.52 15.64
CA GLN A 138 -6.65 -15.54 16.69
C GLN A 138 -8.03 -15.64 17.34
N ALA A 139 -8.57 -14.54 17.87
CA ALA A 139 -9.85 -14.54 18.56
C ALA A 139 -11.00 -15.06 17.67
N ARG A 140 -10.94 -14.78 16.36
CA ARG A 140 -11.89 -15.33 15.39
C ARG A 140 -11.71 -16.83 15.19
N LEU A 141 -10.48 -17.29 14.94
CA LEU A 141 -10.20 -18.71 14.71
C LEU A 141 -10.53 -19.57 15.93
N GLU A 142 -10.30 -19.04 17.14
CA GLU A 142 -10.71 -19.67 18.40
C GLU A 142 -12.24 -19.83 18.46
N ARG A 143 -13.00 -18.76 18.17
CA ARG A 143 -14.47 -18.83 18.12
C ARG A 143 -15.01 -19.81 17.08
N LEU A 144 -14.28 -20.01 15.99
CA LEU A 144 -14.63 -20.96 14.93
C LEU A 144 -14.19 -22.40 15.26
N GLY A 145 -13.47 -22.63 16.36
CA GLY A 145 -12.90 -23.93 16.69
C GLY A 145 -11.78 -24.38 15.73
N LEU A 146 -11.18 -23.43 15.01
CA LEU A 146 -10.10 -23.68 14.05
C LEU A 146 -8.71 -23.43 14.64
N TRP A 147 -8.63 -22.83 15.82
CA TRP A 147 -7.37 -22.54 16.48
C TRP A 147 -6.74 -23.80 17.08
N SER A 148 -5.49 -24.05 16.71
CA SER A 148 -4.67 -25.15 17.22
C SER A 148 -3.25 -24.66 17.53
N PRO A 149 -2.45 -25.40 18.31
CA PRO A 149 -1.04 -25.06 18.55
C PRO A 149 -0.23 -24.90 17.26
N GLU A 150 -0.45 -25.78 16.28
CA GLU A 150 0.25 -25.73 14.98
C GLU A 150 -0.13 -24.47 14.19
N LEU A 151 -1.42 -24.10 14.18
CA LEU A 151 -1.86 -22.87 13.54
C LEU A 151 -1.31 -21.63 14.26
N ALA A 152 -1.19 -21.67 15.59
CA ALA A 152 -0.60 -20.60 16.37
C ALA A 152 0.87 -20.36 15.98
N GLU A 153 1.66 -21.43 15.81
CA GLU A 153 3.05 -21.33 15.33
C GLU A 153 3.14 -20.70 13.94
N VAL A 154 2.27 -21.11 13.01
CA VAL A 154 2.22 -20.51 11.67
C VAL A 154 1.85 -19.03 11.74
N VAL A 155 0.84 -18.66 12.53
CA VAL A 155 0.43 -17.24 12.70
C VAL A 155 1.56 -16.41 13.30
N VAL A 156 2.31 -16.95 14.27
CA VAL A 156 3.50 -16.29 14.83
C VAL A 156 4.57 -16.10 13.77
N GLY A 157 4.86 -17.12 12.96
CA GLY A 157 5.84 -17.05 11.86
C GLY A 157 5.46 -15.99 10.81
N LEU A 158 4.20 -16.01 10.33
CA LEU A 158 3.68 -15.01 9.39
C LEU A 158 3.71 -13.60 9.98
N THR A 159 3.43 -13.45 11.28
CA THR A 159 3.50 -12.14 11.96
C THR A 159 4.93 -11.65 11.99
N ALA A 160 5.90 -12.50 12.34
CA ALA A 160 7.31 -12.11 12.41
C ALA A 160 7.85 -11.71 11.04
N GLU A 161 7.53 -12.47 9.98
CA GLU A 161 7.94 -12.14 8.61
C GLU A 161 7.31 -10.81 8.13
N ALA A 162 6.02 -10.61 8.39
CA ALA A 162 5.34 -9.36 8.05
C ALA A 162 5.96 -8.16 8.79
N ASP A 163 6.27 -8.29 10.08
CA ASP A 163 6.93 -7.24 10.87
C ASP A 163 8.32 -6.93 10.30
N GLU A 164 9.18 -7.94 10.13
CA GLU A 164 10.55 -7.75 9.63
C GLU A 164 10.59 -7.05 8.26
N GLY A 165 9.64 -7.36 7.38
CA GLY A 165 9.59 -6.78 6.03
C GLY A 165 8.86 -5.45 5.91
N LEU A 166 7.89 -5.18 6.78
CA LEU A 166 6.99 -4.03 6.67
C LEU A 166 7.06 -3.09 7.88
N HIS A 167 8.00 -3.27 8.80
CA HIS A 167 8.11 -2.48 10.03
C HIS A 167 8.08 -0.97 9.75
N ASP A 168 8.94 -0.51 8.84
CA ASP A 168 9.03 0.89 8.40
C ASP A 168 8.07 1.20 7.24
N GLY A 169 7.13 0.31 6.96
CA GLY A 169 6.20 0.37 5.86
C GLY A 169 4.89 1.05 6.22
N TYR A 170 4.17 1.48 5.17
CA TYR A 170 2.86 2.08 5.31
C TYR A 170 1.84 1.42 4.40
N LEU A 171 0.61 1.35 4.88
CA LEU A 171 -0.57 1.06 4.09
C LEU A 171 -1.21 2.39 3.64
N VAL A 172 -1.19 2.63 2.34
CA VAL A 172 -1.72 3.84 1.71
C VAL A 172 -3.08 3.55 1.10
N HIS A 173 -4.12 4.22 1.58
CA HIS A 173 -5.45 4.19 0.99
C HIS A 173 -5.54 5.16 -0.19
N VAL A 174 -5.87 4.64 -1.35
CA VAL A 174 -6.09 5.36 -2.60
C VAL A 174 -7.56 5.28 -2.95
N ALA A 175 -8.19 6.43 -3.17
CA ALA A 175 -9.57 6.51 -3.61
C ALA A 175 -9.64 7.02 -5.05
N CYS A 176 -10.52 6.42 -5.84
CA CYS A 176 -10.76 6.79 -7.23
C CYS A 176 -12.10 7.53 -7.35
N ARG A 177 -12.19 8.50 -8.28
CA ARG A 177 -13.36 9.38 -8.40
C ARG A 177 -14.49 8.76 -9.21
N GLN A 178 -14.17 8.10 -10.32
CA GLN A 178 -15.15 7.63 -11.32
C GLN A 178 -15.65 6.20 -11.03
N ALA A 179 -15.42 5.76 -9.81
CA ALA A 179 -15.16 4.38 -9.46
C ALA A 179 -15.38 4.24 -7.94
N PRO A 180 -16.40 3.53 -7.43
CA PRO A 180 -16.54 3.34 -5.98
C PRO A 180 -15.45 2.43 -5.38
N TRP A 181 -14.37 2.16 -6.13
CA TRP A 181 -13.28 1.29 -5.75
C TRP A 181 -12.22 2.09 -4.99
N SER A 182 -11.78 1.50 -3.89
CA SER A 182 -10.60 1.91 -3.14
C SER A 182 -9.50 0.88 -3.34
N LEU A 183 -8.25 1.34 -3.34
CA LEU A 183 -7.09 0.47 -3.27
C LEU A 183 -6.34 0.77 -1.98
N HIS A 184 -5.76 -0.28 -1.40
CA HIS A 184 -4.82 -0.18 -0.30
C HIS A 184 -3.49 -0.69 -0.79
N LEU A 185 -2.52 0.21 -0.89
CA LEU A 185 -1.17 -0.07 -1.36
C LEU A 185 -0.25 -0.22 -0.16
N ALA A 186 0.42 -1.36 -0.04
CA ALA A 186 1.48 -1.51 0.94
C ALA A 186 2.79 -1.03 0.37
N THR A 187 3.44 -0.18 1.15
CA THR A 187 4.76 0.35 0.87
C THR A 187 5.77 -0.20 1.87
N ALA A 188 6.98 -0.46 1.42
CA ALA A 188 8.10 -0.81 2.26
C ALA A 188 9.29 0.11 1.99
N SER A 189 10.07 0.40 3.03
CA SER A 189 11.30 1.17 2.94
C SER A 189 12.48 0.23 2.61
N GLU A 190 13.22 0.56 1.54
CA GLU A 190 14.47 -0.09 1.17
C GLU A 190 15.53 0.98 0.90
N SER A 191 16.60 0.98 1.71
CA SER A 191 17.68 1.97 1.61
C SER A 191 17.19 3.44 1.61
N GLY A 192 16.14 3.73 2.38
CA GLY A 192 15.54 5.06 2.48
C GLY A 192 14.62 5.45 1.32
N ARG A 193 14.27 4.50 0.43
CA ARG A 193 13.29 4.68 -0.65
C ARG A 193 12.07 3.81 -0.40
N TYR A 194 10.89 4.37 -0.61
CA TYR A 194 9.65 3.61 -0.51
C TYR A 194 9.28 3.02 -1.86
N THR A 195 8.93 1.74 -1.85
CA THR A 195 8.40 1.02 -3.01
C THR A 195 7.09 0.36 -2.64
N VAL A 196 6.20 0.20 -3.62
CA VAL A 196 4.96 -0.57 -3.41
C VAL A 196 5.29 -2.05 -3.55
N VAL A 197 4.97 -2.82 -2.51
CA VAL A 197 5.25 -4.26 -2.40
C VAL A 197 3.97 -5.10 -2.42
N GLY A 198 2.82 -4.43 -2.50
CA GLY A 198 1.54 -5.09 -2.39
C GLY A 198 0.35 -4.19 -2.62
N LEU A 199 -0.77 -4.80 -2.98
CA LEU A 199 -2.04 -4.14 -3.18
C LEU A 199 -3.19 -5.02 -2.67
N MET A 200 -4.25 -4.41 -2.17
CA MET A 200 -5.55 -5.06 -1.95
C MET A 200 -6.68 -4.07 -2.19
N SER A 201 -7.83 -4.54 -2.69
CA SER A 201 -9.01 -3.70 -2.91
C SER A 201 -9.91 -3.55 -1.69
N ALA A 202 -9.74 -4.42 -0.69
CA ALA A 202 -10.52 -4.40 0.53
C ALA A 202 -9.64 -4.79 1.71
N LEU A 203 -9.70 -3.97 2.77
CA LEU A 203 -9.10 -4.33 4.05
C LEU A 203 -9.94 -5.38 4.78
N PRO A 204 -9.29 -6.31 5.50
CA PRO A 204 -9.98 -7.19 6.45
C PRO A 204 -10.85 -6.36 7.40
N PRO A 205 -12.04 -6.85 7.81
CA PRO A 205 -12.94 -6.11 8.70
C PRO A 205 -12.26 -5.60 9.97
N ALA A 206 -11.28 -6.33 10.48
CA ALA A 206 -10.45 -5.94 11.62
C ALA A 206 -9.78 -4.58 11.46
N LEU A 207 -9.28 -4.27 10.26
CA LEU A 207 -8.51 -3.05 10.00
C LEU A 207 -9.38 -1.88 9.56
N ARG A 208 -10.66 -2.10 9.24
CA ARG A 208 -11.55 -1.05 8.75
C ARG A 208 -11.86 0.01 9.80
N ARG A 209 -11.88 -0.37 11.08
CA ARG A 209 -12.20 0.54 12.20
C ARG A 209 -10.99 1.39 12.59
N ASP A 210 -9.81 0.80 12.62
CA ASP A 210 -8.60 1.49 13.07
C ASP A 210 -8.00 2.36 11.95
N ALA A 211 -8.19 1.97 10.68
CA ALA A 211 -7.88 2.83 9.54
C ALA A 211 -8.77 4.11 9.49
N ALA A 212 -9.86 4.19 10.27
CA ALA A 212 -10.67 5.39 10.39
C ALA A 212 -10.11 6.43 11.37
N VAL A 213 -9.04 6.10 12.12
CA VAL A 213 -8.43 6.94 13.15
C VAL A 213 -7.17 7.61 12.58
N SER A 214 -7.35 8.57 11.67
CA SER A 214 -6.36 9.63 11.42
C SER A 214 -7.08 10.86 10.90
N GLU A 215 -6.75 11.98 11.50
CA GLU A 215 -7.56 13.20 11.65
C GLU A 215 -8.11 13.81 10.35
N GLY A 216 -9.33 14.36 10.43
CA GLY A 216 -9.79 15.44 9.55
C GLY A 216 -10.73 15.08 8.39
N SER A 217 -10.92 13.81 8.06
CA SER A 217 -11.83 13.43 6.97
C SER A 217 -13.23 13.12 7.51
N ARG A 218 -14.12 14.12 7.51
CA ARG A 218 -15.56 13.85 7.60
C ARG A 218 -15.91 12.78 6.56
N PRO A 219 -16.73 11.77 6.90
CA PRO A 219 -17.28 10.89 5.88
C PRO A 219 -18.02 11.81 4.92
N THR A 220 -17.53 11.88 3.68
CA THR A 220 -18.35 12.44 2.61
C THR A 220 -19.47 11.42 2.48
N GLU A 221 -20.61 11.71 3.11
CA GLU A 221 -21.86 11.06 2.80
C GLU A 221 -21.95 11.10 1.28
N ALA A 222 -21.71 9.94 0.67
CA ALA A 222 -21.97 9.72 -0.71
C ALA A 222 -23.46 9.99 -0.84
N ARG A 223 -23.76 11.23 -1.25
CA ARG A 223 -25.04 11.68 -1.74
C ARG A 223 -25.49 10.55 -2.64
N GLN A 224 -26.49 9.80 -2.17
CA GLN A 224 -27.23 8.84 -2.98
C GLN A 224 -27.87 9.68 -4.07
N ALA A 225 -27.09 9.97 -5.10
CA ALA A 225 -27.60 10.46 -6.35
C ALA A 225 -28.50 9.32 -6.83
N ARG A 226 -29.80 9.54 -6.73
CA ARG A 226 -30.77 8.88 -7.59
C ARG A 226 -30.31 9.16 -9.01
N VAL A 227 -29.49 8.27 -9.53
CA VAL A 227 -29.16 8.18 -10.94
C VAL A 227 -30.21 7.25 -11.51
N ASP A 228 -31.30 7.85 -11.99
CA ASP A 228 -32.15 7.22 -13.00
C ASP A 228 -31.28 7.01 -14.24
N GLY A 229 -30.77 5.79 -14.38
CA GLY A 229 -29.83 5.43 -15.43
C GLY A 229 -28.94 4.28 -14.97
N THR A 230 -29.50 3.07 -15.00
CA THR A 230 -28.80 1.78 -14.97
C THR A 230 -27.44 1.80 -14.28
N VAL A 231 -27.45 1.88 -12.95
CA VAL A 231 -26.37 1.29 -12.16
C VAL A 231 -26.36 -0.18 -12.55
N ALA A 232 -25.31 -0.64 -13.22
CA ALA A 232 -25.14 -2.06 -13.46
C ALA A 232 -25.26 -2.74 -12.10
N PRO A 233 -26.25 -3.64 -11.89
CA PRO A 233 -26.34 -4.36 -10.63
C PRO A 233 -25.00 -5.05 -10.44
N LEU A 234 -24.43 -4.95 -9.24
CA LEU A 234 -23.43 -5.93 -8.83
C LEU A 234 -24.08 -7.29 -9.08
N PRO A 235 -23.53 -8.13 -9.97
CA PRO A 235 -24.16 -9.41 -10.26
C PRO A 235 -24.29 -10.17 -8.95
N GLU A 236 -25.49 -10.65 -8.62
CA GLU A 236 -25.63 -11.71 -7.64
C GLU A 236 -24.65 -12.83 -8.03
N GLY A 237 -23.74 -13.19 -7.11
CA GLY A 237 -22.67 -14.14 -7.38
C GLY A 237 -21.29 -13.54 -7.74
N TRP A 238 -20.98 -12.29 -7.39
CA TRP A 238 -19.60 -11.80 -7.51
C TRP A 238 -18.66 -12.48 -6.50
N VAL A 239 -18.07 -13.58 -6.97
CA VAL A 239 -17.00 -14.33 -6.32
C VAL A 239 -15.67 -13.66 -6.65
N HIS A 240 -15.00 -13.08 -5.66
CA HIS A 240 -13.60 -12.65 -5.78
C HIS A 240 -12.74 -13.89 -6.09
N PRO A 241 -11.75 -13.85 -7.01
CA PRO A 241 -11.02 -15.03 -7.50
C PRO A 241 -10.28 -15.88 -6.44
N TRP A 242 -10.39 -15.52 -5.16
CA TRP A 242 -9.78 -16.18 -4.01
C TRP A 242 -10.78 -16.95 -3.11
N LEU A 243 -12.06 -17.06 -3.49
CA LEU A 243 -13.09 -17.84 -2.75
C LEU A 243 -13.65 -19.00 -3.59
N PRO A 244 -13.70 -20.25 -3.08
CA PRO A 244 -14.14 -21.42 -3.85
C PRO A 244 -15.65 -21.71 -3.81
N PHE A 245 -16.54 -20.78 -3.43
CA PHE A 245 -17.99 -20.97 -3.57
C PHE A 245 -18.78 -19.66 -3.57
N ALA A 246 -19.91 -19.67 -4.29
CA ALA A 246 -20.90 -18.61 -4.33
C ALA A 246 -21.66 -18.50 -3.00
N VAL A 247 -22.00 -17.27 -2.60
CA VAL A 247 -22.85 -17.02 -1.44
C VAL A 247 -24.30 -16.99 -1.93
N GLU A 248 -25.09 -18.01 -1.57
CA GLU A 248 -26.55 -18.00 -1.76
C GLU A 248 -27.19 -17.05 -0.73
N SER A 249 -28.12 -16.21 -1.21
CA SER A 249 -28.93 -15.30 -0.40
C SER A 249 -30.05 -16.05 0.34
N TYR A 250 -30.25 -15.71 1.61
CA TYR A 250 -31.55 -15.87 2.29
C TYR A 250 -32.37 -14.58 2.16
#